data_AF-A0A5C6YD43-F1
#
_entry.id   AF-A0A5C6YD43-F1
#
_cell.length_a   1.000
_cell.length_b   1.000
_cell.length_c   1.000
_cell.angle_alpha   90.00
_cell.angle_beta   90.00
_cell.angle_gamma   90.00
#
_symmetry.space_group_name_H-M   'P 1'
#
loop_
_entity.id
_entity.type
_entity.pdbx_description
1 polymer ?
#
loop_
_entity_poly.entity_id
_entity_poly.type
_entity_poly.pdbx_seq_one_letter_code
_entity_poly.pdbx_strand_id
1 'polypeptide(L)'
;MTTKTICLLLLGIFSLGVFLLMNKNKKRSEEIKKKMLDKVKQVKNIETFKTSLDFQHPISSSILTLLENLNVHEALGQKLNKDEINSIENELNFKLPESYKIFLRYFADGGSWVFCQNIDSIQNYSWLRDYRKDLNKTILLNGQNINVDSLLCLMSEDSNGGAWCWLTSEEKNNNEWPLAYYSDQKLHYKVKNFTEWLKILTKDEYEVIRVLDIDEKLGLG
;
A
#
# COMPACT_ATOMS: atom_id res chain seq x y z
N MET A 1 22.67 32.32 -53.62
CA MET A 1 22.24 30.98 -53.14
C MET A 1 21.52 30.29 -54.29
N THR A 2 22.00 29.13 -54.76
CA THR A 2 21.43 28.51 -55.98
C THR A 2 20.11 27.78 -55.67
N THR A 3 19.22 27.69 -56.66
CA THR A 3 17.92 26.98 -56.56
C THR A 3 18.09 25.53 -56.08
N LYS A 4 19.21 24.88 -56.46
CA LYS A 4 19.59 23.54 -55.98
C LYS A 4 19.86 23.48 -54.47
N THR A 5 20.48 24.52 -53.91
CA THR A 5 20.76 24.61 -52.46
C THR A 5 19.47 24.73 -51.65
N ILE A 6 18.48 25.48 -52.16
CA ILE A 6 17.17 25.63 -51.51
C ILE A 6 16.37 24.31 -51.55
N CYS A 7 16.36 23.60 -52.69
CA CYS A 7 15.72 22.28 -52.78
C CYS A 7 16.33 21.24 -51.84
N LEU A 8 17.66 21.20 -51.71
CA LEU A 8 18.35 20.27 -50.79
C LEU A 8 18.03 20.58 -49.32
N LEU A 9 17.94 21.86 -48.95
CA LEU A 9 17.52 22.28 -47.61
C LEU A 9 16.07 21.88 -47.30
N LEU A 10 15.15 22.08 -48.26
CA LEU A 10 13.75 21.68 -48.11
C LEU A 10 13.58 20.16 -47.99
N LEU A 11 14.33 19.37 -48.78
CA LEU A 11 14.35 17.90 -48.66
C LEU A 11 14.95 17.44 -47.32
N GLY A 12 16.00 18.11 -46.84
CA GLY A 12 16.58 17.87 -45.53
C GLY A 12 15.58 18.11 -44.39
N ILE A 13 14.87 19.23 -44.41
CA ILE A 13 13.81 19.57 -43.43
C ILE A 13 12.66 18.56 -43.48
N PHE A 14 12.23 18.15 -44.69
CA PHE A 14 11.15 17.18 -44.85
C PHE A 14 11.55 15.79 -44.32
N SER A 15 12.78 15.34 -44.61
CA SER A 15 13.31 14.07 -44.11
C SER A 15 13.45 14.05 -42.59
N LEU A 16 13.88 15.16 -41.97
CA LEU A 16 13.94 15.32 -40.52
C LEU A 16 12.54 15.29 -39.89
N GLY A 17 11.54 15.92 -40.53
CA GLY A 17 10.15 15.89 -40.08
C GLY A 17 9.56 14.48 -40.07
N VAL A 18 9.77 13.70 -41.13
CA VAL A 18 9.34 12.29 -41.21
C VAL A 18 10.03 11.44 -40.14
N PHE A 19 11.34 11.61 -39.96
CA PHE A 19 12.10 10.90 -38.92
C PHE A 19 11.59 11.19 -37.50
N LEU A 20 11.32 12.46 -37.18
CA LEU A 20 10.75 12.86 -35.88
C LEU A 20 9.35 12.26 -35.67
N LEU A 21 8.49 12.26 -36.69
CA LEU A 21 7.16 11.63 -36.65
C LEU A 21 7.26 10.11 -36.43
N MET A 22 8.14 9.42 -37.15
CA MET A 22 8.38 7.98 -36.98
C MET A 22 8.83 7.65 -35.56
N ASN A 23 9.76 8.43 -34.99
CA ASN A 23 10.22 8.24 -33.62
C ASN A 23 9.11 8.49 -32.59
N LYS A 24 8.30 9.53 -32.77
CA LYS A 24 7.14 9.80 -31.90
C LYS A 24 6.11 8.67 -31.96
N ASN A 25 5.82 8.16 -33.16
CA ASN A 25 4.90 7.03 -33.36
C ASN A 25 5.44 5.74 -32.73
N LYS A 26 6.75 5.48 -32.86
CA LYS A 26 7.40 4.32 -32.23
C LYS A 26 7.29 4.40 -30.70
N LYS A 27 7.61 5.55 -30.09
CA LYS A 27 7.47 5.75 -28.63
C LYS A 27 6.03 5.51 -28.17
N ARG A 28 5.05 6.11 -28.85
CA ARG A 28 3.63 5.93 -28.56
C ARG A 28 3.19 4.46 -28.70
N SER A 29 3.68 3.76 -29.72
CA SER A 29 3.38 2.33 -29.90
C SER A 29 3.93 1.49 -28.75
N GLU A 30 5.16 1.76 -28.30
CA GLU A 30 5.74 1.04 -27.16
C GLU A 30 5.00 1.35 -25.85
N GLU A 31 4.60 2.60 -25.62
CA GLU A 31 3.75 2.97 -24.48
C GLU A 31 2.41 2.23 -24.49
N ILE A 32 1.76 2.11 -25.66
CA ILE A 32 0.51 1.37 -25.81
C ILE A 32 0.71 -0.12 -25.52
N LYS A 33 1.77 -0.74 -26.07
CA LYS A 33 2.09 -2.15 -25.80
C LYS A 33 2.32 -2.39 -24.31
N LYS A 34 3.08 -1.51 -23.65
CA LYS A 34 3.31 -1.58 -22.20
C LYS A 34 1.99 -1.53 -21.42
N LYS A 35 1.14 -0.54 -21.69
CA LYS A 35 -0.19 -0.43 -21.06
C LYS A 35 -1.07 -1.65 -21.27
N MET A 36 -1.03 -2.25 -22.47
CA MET A 36 -1.77 -3.48 -22.75
C MET A 36 -1.24 -4.67 -21.94
N LEU A 37 0.08 -4.85 -21.86
CA LEU A 37 0.70 -5.90 -21.06
C LEU A 37 0.39 -5.74 -19.57
N ASP A 38 0.45 -4.50 -19.05
CA ASP A 38 0.11 -4.18 -17.66
C ASP A 38 -1.36 -4.54 -17.37
N LYS A 39 -2.28 -4.21 -18.28
CA LYS A 39 -3.70 -4.57 -18.15
C LYS A 39 -3.92 -6.09 -18.19
N VAL A 40 -3.22 -6.82 -19.07
CA VAL A 40 -3.29 -8.29 -19.11
C VAL A 40 -2.80 -8.91 -17.79
N LYS A 41 -1.69 -8.40 -17.24
CA LYS A 41 -1.16 -8.84 -15.93
C LYS A 41 -2.16 -8.54 -14.80
N GLN A 42 -2.78 -7.37 -14.82
CA GLN A 42 -3.82 -6.98 -13.86
C GLN A 42 -5.02 -7.94 -13.92
N VAL A 43 -5.57 -8.21 -15.10
CA VAL A 43 -6.68 -9.15 -15.28
C VAL A 43 -6.32 -10.54 -14.76
N LYS A 44 -5.13 -11.04 -15.07
CA LYS A 44 -4.66 -12.35 -14.59
C LYS A 44 -4.56 -12.40 -13.06
N ASN A 45 -4.07 -11.31 -12.42
CA ASN A 45 -4.00 -11.23 -10.97
C ASN A 45 -5.40 -11.27 -10.33
N ILE A 46 -6.35 -10.52 -10.88
CA ILE A 46 -7.74 -10.51 -10.43
C ILE A 46 -8.37 -11.89 -10.57
N GLU A 47 -8.19 -12.54 -11.72
CA GLU A 47 -8.71 -13.90 -11.96
C GLU A 47 -8.11 -14.91 -10.97
N THR A 48 -6.78 -14.89 -10.81
CA THR A 48 -6.06 -15.75 -9.85
C THR A 48 -6.66 -15.59 -8.45
N PHE A 49 -6.87 -14.36 -7.99
CA PHE A 49 -7.47 -14.10 -6.69
C PHE A 49 -8.93 -14.58 -6.61
N LYS A 50 -9.78 -14.25 -7.59
CA LYS A 50 -11.21 -14.67 -7.63
C LYS A 50 -11.39 -16.20 -7.60
N THR A 51 -10.44 -16.94 -8.17
CA THR A 51 -10.48 -18.42 -8.18
C THR A 51 -9.88 -19.07 -6.93
N SER A 52 -9.24 -18.29 -6.04
CA SER A 52 -8.62 -18.81 -4.83
C SER A 52 -9.65 -19.08 -3.72
N LEU A 53 -9.29 -19.96 -2.77
CA LEU A 53 -10.10 -20.18 -1.56
C LEU A 53 -10.18 -18.92 -0.69
N ASP A 54 -9.16 -18.05 -0.75
CA ASP A 54 -9.08 -16.80 0.00
C ASP A 54 -10.15 -15.79 -0.45
N PHE A 55 -10.73 -15.97 -1.64
CA PHE A 55 -11.78 -15.08 -2.16
C PHE A 55 -13.04 -15.07 -1.29
N GLN A 56 -13.27 -16.09 -0.47
CA GLN A 56 -14.40 -16.15 0.47
C GLN A 56 -14.16 -15.33 1.75
N HIS A 57 -12.95 -14.84 1.97
CA HIS A 57 -12.63 -14.05 3.16
C HIS A 57 -13.32 -12.67 3.13
N PRO A 58 -13.76 -12.12 4.28
CA PRO A 58 -14.38 -10.78 4.33
C PRO A 58 -13.54 -9.63 3.73
N ILE A 59 -12.21 -9.79 3.67
CA ILE A 59 -11.29 -8.79 3.08
C ILE A 59 -11.34 -8.74 1.55
N SER A 60 -11.93 -9.74 0.89
CA SER A 60 -11.80 -9.91 -0.56
C SER A 60 -12.29 -8.73 -1.40
N SER A 61 -13.34 -8.04 -0.95
CA SER A 61 -13.84 -6.84 -1.63
C SER A 61 -12.78 -5.73 -1.69
N SER A 62 -12.05 -5.51 -0.60
CA SER A 62 -10.96 -4.55 -0.53
C SER A 62 -9.77 -4.99 -1.39
N ILE A 63 -9.40 -6.28 -1.37
CA ILE A 63 -8.33 -6.80 -2.23
C ILE A 63 -8.67 -6.66 -3.72
N LEU A 64 -9.93 -6.91 -4.11
CA LEU A 64 -10.37 -6.65 -5.48
C LEU A 64 -10.25 -5.17 -5.85
N THR A 65 -10.69 -4.27 -4.98
CA THR A 65 -10.62 -2.82 -5.22
C THR A 65 -9.18 -2.37 -5.44
N LEU A 66 -8.24 -2.86 -4.63
CA LEU A 66 -6.81 -2.62 -4.81
C LEU A 66 -6.29 -3.18 -6.14
N LEU A 67 -6.67 -4.40 -6.50
CA LEU A 67 -6.23 -5.03 -7.75
C LEU A 67 -6.80 -4.34 -8.99
N GLU A 68 -8.04 -3.84 -8.93
CA GLU A 68 -8.71 -3.10 -9.99
C GLU A 68 -8.12 -1.70 -10.19
N ASN A 69 -7.52 -1.12 -9.14
CA ASN A 69 -6.89 0.20 -9.15
C ASN A 69 -5.34 0.15 -9.06
N LEU A 70 -4.71 -0.95 -9.48
CA LEU A 70 -3.24 -1.13 -9.37
C LEU A 70 -2.40 0.03 -9.91
N ASN A 71 -2.90 0.77 -10.90
CA ASN A 71 -2.21 1.88 -11.54
C ASN A 71 -2.18 3.18 -10.72
N VAL A 72 -2.96 3.29 -9.63
CA VAL A 72 -2.97 4.47 -8.75
C VAL A 72 -2.05 4.32 -7.54
N HIS A 73 -1.40 3.16 -7.40
CA HIS A 73 -0.51 2.85 -6.29
C HIS A 73 0.96 3.01 -6.69
N GLU A 74 1.81 3.41 -5.74
CA GLU A 74 3.23 3.68 -5.98
C GLU A 74 4.16 2.88 -5.08
N ALA A 75 5.29 2.48 -5.66
CA ALA A 75 6.33 1.67 -5.05
C ALA A 75 5.81 0.43 -4.28
N LEU A 76 4.83 -0.26 -4.88
CA LEU A 76 4.35 -1.53 -4.36
C LEU A 76 5.50 -2.53 -4.25
N GLY A 77 5.58 -3.19 -3.09
CA GLY A 77 6.51 -4.28 -2.87
C GLY A 77 6.07 -5.57 -3.57
N GLN A 78 6.73 -6.68 -3.23
CA GLN A 78 6.46 -7.97 -3.86
C GLN A 78 5.32 -8.70 -3.17
N LYS A 79 4.62 -9.57 -3.91
CA LYS A 79 3.67 -10.51 -3.30
C LYS A 79 4.46 -11.62 -2.62
N LEU A 80 4.03 -12.01 -1.43
CA LEU A 80 4.68 -13.07 -0.66
C LEU A 80 3.96 -14.40 -0.82
N ASN A 81 4.72 -15.47 -0.98
CA ASN A 81 4.21 -16.82 -0.90
C ASN A 81 4.07 -17.28 0.56
N LYS A 82 3.53 -18.49 0.75
CA LYS A 82 3.27 -19.02 2.11
C LYS A 82 4.55 -19.25 2.91
N ASP A 83 5.64 -19.67 2.28
CA ASP A 83 6.91 -19.94 2.96
C ASP A 83 7.61 -18.66 3.39
N GLU A 84 7.56 -17.62 2.56
CA GLU A 84 8.04 -16.27 2.91
C GLU A 84 7.26 -15.71 4.11
N ILE A 85 5.93 -15.80 4.10
CA ILE A 85 5.08 -15.37 5.22
C ILE A 85 5.41 -16.19 6.48
N ASN A 86 5.58 -17.51 6.35
CA ASN A 86 5.94 -18.37 7.49
C ASN A 86 7.31 -17.99 8.09
N SER A 87 8.29 -17.62 7.26
CA SER A 87 9.60 -17.16 7.73
C SER A 87 9.46 -15.90 8.58
N ILE A 88 8.69 -14.93 8.10
CA ILE A 88 8.42 -13.67 8.81
C ILE A 88 7.69 -13.94 10.14
N GLU A 89 6.67 -14.80 10.14
CA GLU A 89 5.95 -15.20 11.36
C GLU A 89 6.87 -15.88 12.39
N ASN A 90 7.85 -16.67 11.92
CA ASN A 90 8.84 -17.31 12.80
C ASN A 90 9.79 -16.27 13.41
N GLU A 91 10.22 -15.27 12.65
CA GLU A 91 11.06 -14.17 13.13
C GLU A 91 10.31 -13.29 14.14
N LEU A 92 9.04 -13.00 13.88
CA LEU A 92 8.15 -12.25 14.76
C LEU A 92 7.74 -13.05 16.02
N ASN A 93 7.90 -14.37 15.99
CA ASN A 93 7.45 -15.31 17.03
C ASN A 93 5.92 -15.26 17.28
N PHE A 94 5.12 -15.00 16.23
CA PHE A 94 3.67 -15.12 16.25
C PHE A 94 3.07 -15.26 14.86
N LYS A 95 1.82 -15.71 14.80
CA LYS A 95 1.04 -15.78 13.55
C LYS A 95 0.45 -14.42 13.19
N LEU A 96 0.63 -14.00 11.94
CA LEU A 96 0.02 -12.79 11.40
C LEU A 96 -1.50 -12.99 11.23
N PRO A 97 -2.29 -11.89 11.25
CA PRO A 97 -3.71 -11.95 10.94
C PRO A 97 -3.97 -12.57 9.57
N GLU A 98 -5.02 -13.39 9.43
CA GLU A 98 -5.29 -14.08 8.16
C GLU A 98 -5.61 -13.07 7.06
N SER A 99 -6.34 -12.02 7.40
CA SER A 99 -6.66 -10.93 6.49
C SER A 99 -5.41 -10.23 5.96
N TYR A 100 -4.42 -10.00 6.81
CA TYR A 100 -3.14 -9.42 6.39
C TYR A 100 -2.35 -10.38 5.52
N LYS A 101 -2.30 -11.68 5.84
CA LYS A 101 -1.64 -12.67 4.98
C LYS A 101 -2.27 -12.76 3.58
N ILE A 102 -3.59 -12.59 3.45
CA ILE A 102 -4.25 -12.52 2.13
C ILE A 102 -3.76 -11.27 1.36
N PHE A 103 -3.68 -10.12 2.03
CA PHE A 103 -3.12 -8.91 1.43
C PHE A 103 -1.69 -9.12 0.92
N LEU A 104 -0.81 -9.70 1.74
CA LEU A 104 0.57 -10.03 1.38
C LEU A 104 0.65 -10.99 0.17
N ARG A 105 -0.24 -11.99 0.11
CA ARG A 105 -0.27 -12.98 -0.98
C ARG A 105 -0.70 -12.40 -2.33
N TYR A 106 -1.71 -11.53 -2.34
CA TYR A 106 -2.37 -11.14 -3.60
C TYR A 106 -2.08 -9.72 -4.05
N PHE A 107 -1.78 -8.81 -3.14
CA PHE A 107 -1.54 -7.41 -3.46
C PHE A 107 -0.04 -7.08 -3.44
N ALA A 108 0.55 -6.90 -2.27
CA ALA A 108 1.95 -6.58 -2.05
C ALA A 108 2.32 -6.74 -0.57
N ASP A 109 3.61 -6.77 -0.26
CA ASP A 109 4.12 -6.77 1.12
C ASP A 109 4.22 -5.38 1.76
N GLY A 110 3.95 -4.33 0.98
CA GLY A 110 3.94 -2.91 1.37
C GLY A 110 3.79 -2.01 0.14
N GLY A 111 3.84 -0.69 0.34
CA GLY A 111 3.84 0.30 -0.73
C GLY A 111 3.86 1.73 -0.20
N SER A 112 4.65 2.60 -0.86
CA SER A 112 4.77 4.02 -0.46
C SER A 112 3.48 4.80 -0.61
N TRP A 113 2.61 4.36 -1.54
CA TRP A 113 1.34 5.01 -1.83
C TRP A 113 0.28 3.96 -2.18
N VAL A 114 -0.43 3.46 -1.17
CA VAL A 114 -1.62 2.61 -1.34
C VAL A 114 -2.84 3.51 -1.15
N PHE A 115 -3.37 4.01 -2.27
CA PHE A 115 -4.38 5.08 -2.38
C PHE A 115 -3.93 6.43 -1.82
N CYS A 116 -3.83 6.55 -0.50
CA CYS A 116 -3.31 7.72 0.23
C CYS A 116 -2.54 7.30 1.50
N GLN A 117 -2.25 6.01 1.67
CA GLN A 117 -1.57 5.50 2.86
C GLN A 117 -0.25 4.84 2.48
N ASN A 118 0.82 5.17 3.21
CA ASN A 118 2.02 4.33 3.21
C ASN A 118 1.73 3.03 4.00
N ILE A 119 2.24 1.90 3.51
CA ILE A 119 2.24 0.63 4.24
C ILE A 119 3.67 0.10 4.17
N ASP A 120 4.31 -0.06 5.32
CA ASP A 120 5.69 -0.52 5.37
C ASP A 120 5.78 -1.97 4.89
N SER A 121 6.90 -2.33 4.25
CA SER A 121 7.17 -3.73 3.91
C SER A 121 7.26 -4.55 5.19
N ILE A 122 6.44 -5.60 5.32
CA ILE A 122 6.50 -6.49 6.48
C ILE A 122 7.84 -7.24 6.59
N GLN A 123 8.61 -7.35 5.50
CA GLN A 123 9.97 -7.90 5.52
C GLN A 123 10.95 -6.99 6.29
N ASN A 124 10.61 -5.70 6.44
CA ASN A 124 11.35 -4.73 7.24
C ASN A 124 10.42 -4.17 8.33
N TYR A 125 9.74 -5.07 9.05
CA TYR A 125 8.80 -4.68 10.09
C TYR A 125 9.47 -3.79 11.15
N SER A 126 8.67 -2.93 11.77
CA SER A 126 9.10 -2.09 12.87
C SER A 126 8.12 -2.18 14.04
N TRP A 127 8.68 -2.16 15.24
CA TRP A 127 7.95 -1.88 16.46
C TRP A 127 7.88 -0.37 16.66
N LEU A 128 6.83 0.13 17.32
CA LEU A 128 6.70 1.57 17.57
C LEU A 128 7.94 2.17 18.27
N ARG A 129 8.56 1.39 19.18
CA ARG A 129 9.79 1.81 19.88
C ARG A 129 10.99 1.98 18.95
N ASP A 130 11.04 1.30 17.81
CA ASP A 130 12.23 1.28 16.94
C ASP A 130 12.54 2.68 16.39
N TYR A 131 11.52 3.49 16.14
CA TYR A 131 11.67 4.86 15.64
C TYR A 131 11.24 5.96 16.65
N ARG A 132 10.53 5.62 17.73
CA ARG A 132 10.23 6.54 18.85
C ARG A 132 10.92 6.11 20.15
N LYS A 133 12.17 6.54 20.31
CA LYS A 133 13.05 6.16 21.43
C LYS A 133 12.64 6.75 22.78
N ASP A 134 11.97 7.90 22.78
CA ASP A 134 11.60 8.64 23.98
C ASP A 134 10.22 8.22 24.55
N LEU A 135 9.65 7.12 24.06
CA LEU A 135 8.38 6.62 24.56
C LEU A 135 8.50 6.01 25.96
N ASN A 136 7.52 6.32 26.80
CA ASN A 136 7.27 5.58 28.03
C ASN A 136 7.09 4.08 27.71
N LYS A 137 7.37 3.22 28.70
CA LYS A 137 7.15 1.77 28.56
C LYS A 137 5.70 1.44 28.18
N THR A 138 4.75 2.27 28.61
CA THR A 138 3.34 2.13 28.27
C THR A 138 2.76 3.44 27.74
N ILE A 139 1.77 3.33 26.85
CA ILE A 139 0.98 4.44 26.33
C ILE A 139 -0.52 4.18 26.55
N LEU A 140 -1.33 5.23 26.57
CA LEU A 140 -2.75 5.13 26.87
C LEU A 140 -3.59 4.83 25.62
N LEU A 141 -4.56 3.93 25.78
CA LEU A 141 -5.66 3.70 24.85
C LEU A 141 -6.96 3.60 25.66
N ASN A 142 -7.87 4.57 25.50
CA ASN A 142 -9.16 4.60 26.23
C ASN A 142 -9.01 4.40 27.76
N GLY A 143 -7.98 4.99 28.35
CA GLY A 143 -7.69 4.89 29.79
C GLY A 143 -6.98 3.60 30.22
N GLN A 144 -6.68 2.68 29.30
CA GLN A 144 -5.90 1.47 29.55
C GLN A 144 -4.45 1.67 29.12
N ASN A 145 -3.52 1.09 29.89
CA ASN A 145 -2.09 1.11 29.57
C ASN A 145 -1.75 -0.03 28.60
N ILE A 146 -1.18 0.32 27.46
CA ILE A 146 -0.68 -0.60 26.44
C ILE A 146 0.84 -0.60 26.47
N ASN A 147 1.46 -1.78 26.46
CA ASN A 147 2.91 -1.90 26.37
C ASN A 147 3.39 -1.46 24.98
N VAL A 148 4.36 -0.55 24.91
CA VAL A 148 4.89 -0.08 23.62
C VAL A 148 5.62 -1.20 22.87
N ASP A 149 6.20 -2.16 23.59
CA ASP A 149 6.94 -3.29 23.01
C ASP A 149 6.04 -4.31 22.31
N SER A 150 4.71 -4.19 22.43
CA SER A 150 3.74 -5.03 21.72
C SER A 150 3.08 -4.35 20.52
N LEU A 151 3.51 -3.14 20.17
CA LEU A 151 2.93 -2.36 19.07
C LEU A 151 3.71 -2.58 17.79
N LEU A 152 3.26 -3.56 16.99
CA LEU A 152 3.80 -3.81 15.65
C LEU A 152 3.22 -2.77 14.69
N CYS A 153 4.06 -2.04 13.96
CA CYS A 153 3.60 -1.00 13.05
C CYS A 153 3.19 -1.61 11.70
N LEU A 154 2.02 -1.19 11.20
CA LEU A 154 1.61 -1.37 9.80
C LEU A 154 2.36 -0.39 8.89
N MET A 155 2.73 0.77 9.44
CA MET A 155 3.44 1.81 8.74
C MET A 155 4.32 2.62 9.69
N SER A 156 5.38 3.17 9.14
CA SER A 156 6.14 4.28 9.70
C SER A 156 5.30 5.54 9.70
N GLU A 157 5.76 6.56 10.43
CA GLU A 157 4.97 7.76 10.67
C GLU A 157 4.56 8.46 9.38
N ASP A 158 3.29 8.79 9.30
CA ASP A 158 2.75 9.63 8.24
C ASP A 158 3.20 11.09 8.41
N SER A 159 2.77 11.93 7.47
CA SER A 159 3.11 13.36 7.49
C SER A 159 2.57 14.11 8.73
N ASN A 160 1.63 13.52 9.46
CA ASN A 160 1.08 14.04 10.70
C ASN A 160 1.84 13.53 11.95
N GLY A 161 2.90 12.74 11.77
CA GLY A 161 3.70 12.17 12.85
C GLY A 161 3.04 10.99 13.56
N GLY A 162 1.99 10.42 12.99
CA GLY A 162 1.26 9.28 13.56
C GLY A 162 1.41 8.00 12.76
N ALA A 163 1.07 6.86 13.38
CA ALA A 163 1.28 5.54 12.80
C ALA A 163 0.17 4.56 13.18
N TRP A 164 -0.20 3.67 12.27
CA TRP A 164 -1.10 2.56 12.59
C TRP A 164 -0.31 1.39 13.16
N CYS A 165 -0.71 0.90 14.33
CA CYS A 165 -0.07 -0.22 15.01
C CYS A 165 -1.08 -1.33 15.34
N TRP A 166 -0.70 -2.59 15.14
CA TRP A 166 -1.41 -3.73 15.70
C TRP A 166 -1.18 -3.83 17.22
N LEU A 167 -2.25 -4.13 17.94
CA LEU A 167 -2.21 -4.34 19.39
C LEU A 167 -1.90 -5.81 19.72
N THR A 168 -0.64 -6.25 19.51
CA THR A 168 -0.31 -7.69 19.52
C THR A 168 -0.38 -8.35 20.91
N SER A 169 -0.42 -7.55 21.98
CA SER A 169 -0.64 -8.03 23.35
C SER A 169 -2.11 -8.25 23.71
N GLU A 170 -3.05 -7.78 22.90
CA GLU A 170 -4.47 -8.04 23.13
C GLU A 170 -4.88 -9.44 22.65
N GLU A 171 -5.98 -9.95 23.20
CA GLU A 171 -6.56 -11.21 22.75
C GLU A 171 -7.03 -11.10 21.30
N LYS A 172 -6.66 -12.09 20.48
CA LYS A 172 -7.11 -12.17 19.10
C LYS A 172 -8.58 -12.58 19.05
N ASN A 173 -9.33 -11.96 18.15
CA ASN A 173 -10.64 -12.46 17.75
C ASN A 173 -10.53 -13.07 16.35
N ASN A 174 -10.80 -14.37 16.22
CA ASN A 174 -10.67 -15.11 14.95
C ASN A 174 -9.29 -14.95 14.28
N ASN A 175 -8.22 -15.05 15.09
CA ASN A 175 -6.84 -14.82 14.67
C ASN A 175 -6.52 -13.38 14.17
N GLU A 176 -7.39 -12.40 14.43
CA GLU A 176 -7.15 -11.00 14.07
C GLU A 176 -6.86 -10.16 15.32
N TRP A 177 -5.87 -9.25 15.20
CA TRP A 177 -5.63 -8.20 16.19
C TRP A 177 -6.25 -6.87 15.75
N PRO A 178 -6.76 -6.08 16.70
CA PRO A 178 -7.12 -4.69 16.46
C PRO A 178 -5.91 -3.86 16.01
N LEU A 179 -6.21 -2.77 15.30
CA LEU A 179 -5.24 -1.70 15.06
C LEU A 179 -5.68 -0.43 15.79
N ALA A 180 -4.72 0.36 16.24
CA ALA A 180 -4.94 1.69 16.77
C ALA A 180 -3.95 2.67 16.14
N TYR A 181 -4.33 3.94 16.06
CA TYR A 181 -3.51 5.01 15.53
C TYR A 181 -2.73 5.69 16.66
N TYR A 182 -1.42 5.59 16.62
CA TYR A 182 -0.52 6.33 17.49
C TYR A 182 -0.40 7.79 17.02
N SER A 183 -0.59 8.73 17.95
CA SER A 183 -0.24 10.14 17.79
C SER A 183 -0.13 10.81 19.17
N ASP A 184 0.65 11.89 19.30
CA ASP A 184 0.80 12.66 20.55
C ASP A 184 1.05 11.80 21.81
N GLN A 185 1.93 10.80 21.69
CA GLN A 185 2.32 9.89 22.79
C GLN A 185 1.19 9.00 23.35
N LYS A 186 0.10 8.83 22.60
CA LYS A 186 -1.04 7.99 22.98
C LYS A 186 -1.60 7.26 21.76
N LEU A 187 -2.48 6.30 22.02
CA LEU A 187 -3.23 5.60 20.98
C LEU A 187 -4.64 6.19 20.89
N HIS A 188 -5.05 6.41 19.66
CA HIS A 188 -6.35 6.89 19.25
C HIS A 188 -7.00 5.88 18.32
N TYR A 189 -8.31 6.06 18.09
CA TYR A 189 -9.07 5.40 17.04
C TYR A 189 -8.72 3.91 16.83
N LYS A 190 -9.43 3.05 17.55
CA LYS A 190 -9.25 1.59 17.46
C LYS A 190 -10.21 0.99 16.43
N VAL A 191 -9.67 0.28 15.45
CA VAL A 191 -10.44 -0.56 14.51
C VAL A 191 -10.27 -2.03 14.88
N LYS A 192 -11.28 -2.86 14.60
CA LYS A 192 -11.37 -4.24 15.08
C LYS A 192 -10.27 -5.13 14.52
N ASN A 193 -9.86 -4.90 13.28
CA ASN A 193 -8.84 -5.69 12.59
C ASN A 193 -8.40 -5.03 11.28
N PHE A 194 -7.45 -5.67 10.59
CA PHE A 194 -6.93 -5.18 9.31
C PHE A 194 -7.97 -5.22 8.19
N THR A 195 -8.96 -6.12 8.24
CA THR A 195 -10.09 -6.11 7.28
C THR A 195 -10.91 -4.82 7.39
N GLU A 196 -11.25 -4.39 8.60
CA GLU A 196 -11.97 -3.13 8.81
C GLU A 196 -11.12 -1.92 8.39
N TRP A 197 -9.84 -1.91 8.78
CA TRP A 197 -8.90 -0.86 8.38
C TRP A 197 -8.82 -0.71 6.86
N LEU A 198 -8.59 -1.83 6.15
CA LEU A 198 -8.45 -1.81 4.70
C LEU A 198 -9.77 -1.49 3.99
N LYS A 199 -10.90 -1.88 4.59
CA LYS A 199 -12.23 -1.50 4.09
C LYS A 199 -12.43 0.01 4.11
N ILE A 200 -11.98 0.70 5.15
CA ILE A 200 -12.03 2.17 5.20
C ILE A 200 -11.14 2.76 4.10
N LEU A 201 -9.87 2.33 4.03
CA LEU A 201 -8.93 2.82 3.02
C LEU A 201 -9.47 2.65 1.59
N THR A 202 -10.01 1.48 1.27
CA THR A 202 -10.48 1.15 -0.08
C THR A 202 -11.84 1.75 -0.43
N LYS A 203 -12.66 2.10 0.56
CA LYS A 203 -13.96 2.73 0.33
C LYS A 203 -13.82 4.22 0.07
N ASP A 204 -13.00 4.88 0.87
CA ASP A 204 -12.88 6.34 0.86
C ASP A 204 -11.65 6.82 0.07
N GLU A 205 -10.75 5.91 -0.31
CA GLU A 205 -9.50 6.15 -1.07
C GLU A 205 -8.63 7.26 -0.43
N TYR A 206 -8.75 7.41 0.89
CA TYR A 206 -8.16 8.50 1.67
C TYR A 206 -7.50 7.96 2.96
N GLU A 207 -6.72 8.80 3.64
CA GLU A 207 -6.04 8.41 4.88
C GLU A 207 -7.06 7.90 5.91
N VAL A 208 -6.86 6.67 6.41
CA VAL A 208 -7.85 6.00 7.29
C VAL A 208 -8.12 6.84 8.54
N ILE A 209 -7.10 7.49 9.08
CA ILE A 209 -7.24 8.33 10.26
C ILE A 209 -8.14 9.55 10.01
N ARG A 210 -8.06 10.18 8.83
CA ARG A 210 -8.88 11.35 8.48
C ARG A 210 -10.34 10.99 8.30
N VAL A 211 -10.63 9.77 7.83
CA VAL A 211 -12.00 9.26 7.75
C VAL A 211 -12.58 9.01 9.14
N LEU A 212 -11.75 8.62 10.11
CA LEU A 212 -12.19 8.32 11.48
C LEU A 212 -12.27 9.57 12.38
N ASP A 213 -11.40 10.56 12.17
CA ASP A 213 -11.37 11.81 12.94
C ASP A 213 -12.34 12.87 12.42
N ILE A 214 -13.61 12.51 12.27
CA ILE A 214 -14.66 13.39 11.70
C ILE A 214 -14.85 14.69 12.52
N ASP A 215 -14.59 14.63 13.82
CA ASP A 215 -14.70 15.76 14.73
C ASP A 215 -13.40 16.59 14.83
N GLU A 216 -12.39 16.29 13.99
CA GLU A 216 -11.07 16.95 13.96
C GLU A 216 -10.38 17.01 15.33
N LYS A 217 -10.55 15.99 16.17
CA LYS A 217 -10.00 15.94 17.54
C LYS A 217 -8.48 15.87 17.54
N LEU A 218 -7.89 15.40 16.44
CA LEU A 218 -6.44 15.35 16.25
C LEU A 218 -5.91 16.56 15.49
N GLY A 219 -6.77 17.46 14.98
CA GLY A 219 -6.33 18.64 14.24
C GLY A 219 -5.54 18.31 12.96
N LEU A 220 -5.88 17.20 12.31
CA LEU A 220 -5.24 16.73 11.08
C LEU A 220 -5.76 17.55 9.91
N GLY A 221 -5.15 18.73 9.69
CA GLY A 221 -5.61 19.79 8.77
C GLY A 221 -5.86 19.36 7.34
#